data_AF-A0A8I1EHW8-F1
#
_entry.id   AF-A0A8I1EHW8-F1
#
_cell.length_a   1.000
_cell.length_b   1.000
_cell.length_c   1.000
_cell.angle_alpha   90.00
_cell.angle_beta   90.00
_cell.angle_gamma   90.00
#
_symmetry.space_group_name_H-M   'P 1'
#
loop_
_entity.id
_entity.type
_entity.pdbx_description
1 polymer ?
#
loop_
_entity_poly.entity_id
_entity_poly.type
_entity_poly.pdbx_seq_one_letter_code
_entity_poly.pdbx_strand_id
1 'polypeptide(L)'
;MYSLCELEAFVAQAISGDVLAQAGGGFVSVMAKSAPAIQKDIPAAFEMYTLLEHFLKSLPIRQAALGFDAETLDLEPGIVVDHDGNKVVALLPIQAGQLGEVAFWLADALPSREVKTLPGILALVFSVETHEDIKHLLPEWTAAFYVQGLARHCVPILALKSVLEDKRFGGDWVAVALHRLASFALPQAEAQQAAGGEVKTTR
;
A
#
# COMPACT_ATOMS: atom_id res chain seq x y z
N MET A 1 -8.43 18.64 -2.67
CA MET A 1 -7.12 18.63 -3.33
C MET A 1 -6.08 18.43 -2.25
N TYR A 2 -5.26 17.39 -2.30
CA TYR A 2 -4.06 17.38 -1.46
C TYR A 2 -2.91 17.99 -2.22
N SER A 3 -2.44 19.12 -1.73
CA SER A 3 -1.12 19.66 -1.99
C SER A 3 -0.04 18.72 -1.43
N LEU A 4 1.19 18.89 -1.93
CA LEU A 4 2.38 18.25 -1.34
C LEU A 4 2.40 18.43 0.19
N CYS A 5 2.17 19.64 0.66
CA CYS A 5 2.14 19.96 2.09
C CYS A 5 1.06 19.19 2.87
N GLU A 6 -0.10 18.93 2.27
CA GLU A 6 -1.16 18.14 2.92
C GLU A 6 -0.79 16.65 3.01
N LEU A 7 -0.16 16.08 1.97
CA LEU A 7 0.33 14.71 2.02
C LEU A 7 1.49 14.55 3.01
N GLU A 8 2.44 15.50 3.03
CA GLU A 8 3.51 15.55 4.03
C GLU A 8 2.94 15.65 5.45
N ALA A 9 1.91 16.49 5.65
CA ALA A 9 1.24 16.61 6.93
C ALA A 9 0.53 15.31 7.35
N PHE A 10 -0.11 14.60 6.42
CA PHE A 10 -0.72 13.29 6.68
C PHE A 10 0.31 12.24 7.08
N VAL A 11 1.43 12.16 6.36
CA VAL A 11 2.49 11.22 6.70
C VAL A 11 3.09 11.56 8.06
N ALA A 12 3.41 12.84 8.29
CA ALA A 12 3.92 13.31 9.57
C ALA A 12 2.93 13.01 10.70
N GLN A 13 1.63 13.25 10.50
CA GLN A 13 0.59 12.90 11.46
C GLN A 13 0.56 11.39 11.72
N ALA A 14 0.64 10.55 10.70
CA ALA A 14 0.53 9.10 10.85
C ALA A 14 1.69 8.48 11.64
N ILE A 15 2.91 9.01 11.46
CA ILE A 15 4.11 8.61 12.19
C ILE A 15 4.38 9.46 13.44
N SER A 16 3.58 10.51 13.69
CA SER A 16 3.73 11.37 14.85
C SER A 16 3.36 10.65 16.15
N GLY A 17 3.96 11.12 17.23
CA GLY A 17 3.68 10.63 18.57
C GLY A 17 4.86 9.88 19.14
N ASP A 18 5.08 10.10 20.43
CA ASP A 18 6.03 9.32 21.19
C ASP A 18 5.32 8.05 21.66
N VAL A 19 5.55 6.96 20.93
CA VAL A 19 5.01 5.63 21.26
C VAL A 19 5.44 5.19 22.65
N LEU A 20 6.61 5.64 23.12
CA LEU A 20 7.15 5.30 24.44
C LEU A 20 6.55 6.18 25.54
N ALA A 21 6.34 7.46 25.29
CA ALA A 21 5.75 8.39 26.26
C ALA A 21 4.21 8.41 26.27
N GLN A 22 3.55 7.63 25.39
CA GLN A 22 2.09 7.55 25.24
C GLN A 22 1.38 8.90 25.03
N ALA A 23 2.10 9.91 24.55
CA ALA A 23 1.62 11.28 24.39
C ALA A 23 1.56 11.68 22.91
N GLY A 24 0.42 12.22 22.48
CA GLY A 24 0.09 12.33 21.05
C GLY A 24 -0.12 10.95 20.41
N GLY A 25 -0.68 10.89 19.21
CA GLY A 25 -0.88 9.58 18.57
C GLY A 25 -1.27 9.64 17.11
N GLY A 26 -0.28 9.52 16.24
CA GLY A 26 -0.47 9.07 14.87
C GLY A 26 -0.95 7.63 14.78
N PHE A 27 -1.25 7.18 13.57
CA PHE A 27 -1.73 5.83 13.30
C PHE A 27 -0.81 4.74 13.87
N VAL A 28 0.51 4.94 13.86
CA VAL A 28 1.46 3.99 14.44
C VAL A 28 1.27 3.84 15.96
N SER A 29 0.95 4.92 16.67
CA SER A 29 0.64 4.89 18.11
C SER A 29 -0.67 4.14 18.38
N VAL A 30 -1.66 4.28 17.49
CA VAL A 30 -2.91 3.49 17.55
C VAL A 30 -2.62 2.00 17.38
N MET A 31 -1.80 1.63 16.39
CA MET A 31 -1.36 0.24 16.18
C MET A 31 -0.63 -0.31 17.41
N ALA A 32 0.23 0.48 18.04
CA ALA A 32 0.98 0.08 19.25
C ALA A 32 0.07 -0.22 20.46
N LYS A 33 -1.09 0.43 20.53
CA LYS A 33 -2.11 0.20 21.58
C LYS A 33 -3.13 -0.89 21.21
N SER A 34 -3.05 -1.43 20.00
CA SER A 34 -3.98 -2.43 19.48
C SER A 34 -3.59 -3.86 19.86
N ALA A 35 -4.36 -4.85 19.39
CA ALA A 35 -4.08 -6.26 19.63
C ALA A 35 -2.67 -6.68 19.15
N PRO A 36 -2.02 -7.67 19.79
CA PRO A 36 -0.66 -8.11 19.43
C PRO A 36 -0.48 -8.50 17.96
N ALA A 37 -1.55 -8.97 17.30
CA ALA A 37 -1.56 -9.25 15.86
C ALA A 37 -1.22 -8.01 15.03
N ILE A 38 -1.88 -6.88 15.33
CA ILE A 38 -1.72 -5.59 14.62
C ILE A 38 -0.37 -4.96 14.95
N GLN A 39 0.12 -5.14 16.18
CA GLN A 39 1.44 -4.61 16.58
C GLN A 39 2.59 -5.19 15.72
N LYS A 40 2.47 -6.44 15.26
CA LYS A 40 3.47 -7.08 14.38
C LYS A 40 3.59 -6.40 13.01
N ASP A 41 2.57 -5.64 12.60
CA ASP A 41 2.54 -4.95 11.31
C ASP A 41 3.14 -3.55 11.37
N ILE A 42 3.45 -3.03 12.57
CA ILE A 42 4.05 -1.70 12.76
C ILE A 42 5.30 -1.49 11.90
N PRO A 43 6.26 -2.43 11.81
CA PRO A 43 7.46 -2.21 11.01
C PRO A 43 7.15 -2.02 9.51
N ALA A 44 6.21 -2.81 8.96
CA ALA A 44 5.80 -2.69 7.56
C ALA A 44 5.00 -1.41 7.29
N ALA A 45 4.07 -1.06 8.19
CA ALA A 45 3.34 0.20 8.11
C ALA A 45 4.28 1.42 8.17
N PHE A 46 5.25 1.40 9.09
CA PHE A 46 6.25 2.45 9.23
C PHE A 46 7.15 2.56 7.98
N GLU A 47 7.56 1.43 7.41
CA GLU A 47 8.30 1.38 6.13
C GLU A 47 7.49 2.02 5.01
N MET A 48 6.19 1.70 4.87
CA MET A 48 5.32 2.29 3.85
C MET A 48 5.23 3.82 3.98
N TYR A 49 5.03 4.34 5.20
CA TYR A 49 5.00 5.79 5.43
C TYR A 49 6.34 6.45 5.14
N THR A 50 7.45 5.83 5.56
CA THR A 50 8.80 6.38 5.35
C THR A 50 9.14 6.42 3.85
N LEU A 51 8.76 5.38 3.10
CA LEU A 51 8.89 5.36 1.65
C LEU A 51 8.07 6.46 0.99
N LEU A 52 6.80 6.62 1.39
CA LEU A 52 5.96 7.70 0.89
C LEU A 52 6.57 9.08 1.20
N GLU A 53 7.03 9.31 2.44
CA GLU A 53 7.69 10.56 2.85
C GLU A 53 8.94 10.86 2.02
N HIS A 54 9.76 9.83 1.78
CA HIS A 54 10.99 9.97 1.01
C HIS A 54 10.69 10.37 -0.44
N PHE A 55 9.74 9.68 -1.09
CA PHE A 55 9.43 9.88 -2.49
C PHE A 55 8.51 11.07 -2.77
N LEU A 56 7.77 11.59 -1.79
CA LEU A 56 7.06 12.88 -1.89
C LEU A 56 8.00 14.03 -2.27
N LYS A 57 9.29 13.92 -1.92
CA LYS A 57 10.31 14.95 -2.18
C LYS A 57 10.87 14.91 -3.61
N SER A 58 10.62 13.85 -4.37
CA SER A 58 11.31 13.60 -5.64
C SER A 58 10.41 13.14 -6.79
N LEU A 59 9.26 12.51 -6.51
CA LEU A 59 8.34 12.02 -7.53
C LEU A 59 7.20 13.01 -7.80
N PRO A 60 6.68 13.06 -9.04
CA PRO A 60 5.56 13.91 -9.37
C PRO A 60 4.27 13.45 -8.67
N ILE A 61 3.47 14.40 -8.20
CA ILE A 61 2.12 14.15 -7.70
C ILE A 61 1.13 14.41 -8.84
N ARG A 62 0.24 13.45 -9.09
CA ARG A 62 -0.81 13.55 -10.10
C ARG A 62 -2.16 13.14 -9.55
N GLN A 63 -3.22 13.54 -10.25
CA GLN A 63 -4.59 13.18 -9.92
C GLN A 63 -5.14 12.19 -10.94
N ALA A 64 -5.88 11.21 -10.46
CA ALA A 64 -6.66 10.29 -11.27
C ALA A 64 -7.85 9.80 -10.46
N ALA A 65 -8.90 9.33 -11.14
CA ALA A 65 -9.98 8.63 -10.46
C ALA A 65 -9.46 7.27 -9.98
N LEU A 66 -9.62 6.95 -8.69
CA LEU A 66 -9.21 5.67 -8.11
C LEU A 66 -10.44 4.87 -7.65
N GLY A 67 -10.69 3.74 -8.32
CA GLY A 67 -11.86 2.91 -8.04
C GLY A 67 -11.98 1.72 -8.98
N PHE A 68 -12.93 0.83 -8.70
CA PHE A 68 -13.16 -0.36 -9.53
C PHE A 68 -13.55 -0.04 -10.97
N ASP A 69 -14.34 1.02 -11.15
CA ASP A 69 -14.85 1.44 -12.47
C ASP A 69 -13.96 2.51 -13.13
N ALA A 70 -12.84 2.87 -12.50
CA ALA A 70 -11.91 3.86 -13.03
C ALA A 70 -10.98 3.25 -14.09
N GLU A 71 -10.42 4.12 -14.93
CA GLU A 71 -9.37 3.74 -15.88
C GLU A 71 -8.16 3.21 -15.11
N THR A 72 -7.59 2.11 -15.60
CA THR A 72 -6.42 1.50 -14.98
C THR A 72 -5.22 2.44 -15.08
N LEU A 73 -4.51 2.63 -13.97
CA LEU A 73 -3.34 3.49 -13.90
C LEU A 73 -2.18 2.96 -14.75
N ASP A 74 -1.53 3.86 -15.47
CA ASP A 74 -0.20 3.62 -16.02
C ASP A 74 0.83 3.50 -14.90
N LEU A 75 1.72 2.52 -15.03
CA LEU A 75 2.80 2.21 -14.06
C LEU A 75 3.98 3.18 -14.16
N GLU A 76 3.70 4.47 -14.31
CA GLU A 76 4.70 5.52 -14.31
C GLU A 76 5.05 5.94 -12.88
N PRO A 77 6.35 6.08 -12.55
CA PRO A 77 6.79 6.56 -11.24
C PRO A 77 6.08 7.86 -10.83
N GLY A 78 5.56 7.90 -9.60
CA GLY A 78 4.75 9.03 -9.15
C GLY A 78 3.86 8.71 -7.98
N ILE A 79 3.22 9.75 -7.44
CA ILE A 79 2.22 9.63 -6.39
C ILE A 79 0.89 10.06 -6.99
N VAL A 80 -0.08 9.14 -6.99
CA VAL A 80 -1.41 9.37 -7.51
C VAL A 80 -2.37 9.57 -6.35
N VAL A 81 -3.09 10.69 -6.38
CA VAL A 81 -4.12 11.00 -5.39
C VAL A 81 -5.47 10.93 -6.07
N ASP A 82 -6.43 10.28 -5.42
CA ASP A 82 -7.81 10.22 -5.89
C ASP A 82 -8.43 11.61 -6.00
N HIS A 83 -9.36 11.80 -6.93
CA HIS A 83 -10.08 13.07 -7.09
C HIS A 83 -10.81 13.48 -5.81
N ASP A 84 -11.40 12.52 -5.12
CA ASP A 84 -12.12 12.75 -3.85
C ASP A 84 -11.16 12.84 -2.65
N GLY A 85 -9.86 12.57 -2.87
CA GLY A 85 -8.84 12.57 -1.82
C GLY A 85 -9.03 11.44 -0.81
N ASN A 86 -9.66 10.35 -1.20
CA ASN A 86 -9.91 9.22 -0.29
C ASN A 86 -8.89 8.10 -0.43
N LYS A 87 -8.01 8.16 -1.44
CA LYS A 87 -6.98 7.16 -1.71
C LYS A 87 -5.71 7.81 -2.24
N VAL A 88 -4.59 7.18 -1.94
CA VAL A 88 -3.26 7.54 -2.44
C VAL A 88 -2.54 6.27 -2.89
N VAL A 89 -1.91 6.33 -4.07
CA VAL A 89 -1.07 5.26 -4.63
C VAL A 89 0.32 5.83 -4.88
N ALA A 90 1.35 5.24 -4.29
CA ALA A 90 2.74 5.58 -4.58
C ALA A 90 3.36 4.51 -5.48
N LEU A 91 3.73 4.90 -6.69
CA LEU A 91 4.40 4.06 -7.69
C LEU A 91 5.89 4.34 -7.64
N LEU A 92 6.62 3.47 -6.95
CA LEU A 92 8.02 3.66 -6.63
C LEU A 92 8.91 2.88 -7.61
N PRO A 93 9.87 3.52 -8.29
CA PRO A 93 10.78 2.82 -9.17
C PRO A 93 11.80 2.03 -8.35
N ILE A 94 11.96 0.75 -8.68
CA ILE A 94 12.90 -0.16 -8.01
C ILE A 94 13.90 -0.67 -9.04
N GLN A 95 15.19 -0.45 -8.78
CA GLN A 95 16.25 -0.98 -9.62
C GLN A 95 16.53 -2.45 -9.28
N ALA A 96 17.24 -3.13 -10.18
CA ALA A 96 17.62 -4.51 -9.98
C ALA A 96 18.42 -4.67 -8.67
N GLY A 97 18.02 -5.65 -7.85
CA GLY A 97 18.63 -5.94 -6.55
C GLY A 97 18.22 -5.01 -5.40
N GLN A 98 17.49 -3.92 -5.66
CA GLN A 98 17.23 -2.90 -4.62
C GLN A 98 15.97 -3.14 -3.80
N LEU A 99 15.05 -4.03 -4.21
CA LEU A 99 13.75 -4.17 -3.55
C LEU A 99 13.89 -4.44 -2.05
N GLY A 100 14.77 -5.38 -1.67
CA GLY A 100 15.01 -5.73 -0.26
C GLY A 100 15.82 -4.69 0.52
N GLU A 101 16.52 -3.78 -0.15
CA GLU A 101 17.27 -2.69 0.49
C GLU A 101 16.36 -1.49 0.75
N VAL A 102 15.47 -1.19 -0.20
CA VAL A 102 14.55 -0.06 -0.15
C VAL A 102 13.33 -0.37 0.70
N ALA A 103 12.77 -1.57 0.56
CA ALA A 103 11.51 -1.97 1.19
C ALA A 103 11.67 -3.35 1.83
N PHE A 104 12.49 -3.44 2.88
CA PHE A 104 12.88 -4.69 3.53
C PHE A 104 11.67 -5.52 3.99
N TRP A 105 10.72 -4.91 4.72
CA TRP A 105 9.57 -5.63 5.26
C TRP A 105 8.59 -6.08 4.18
N LEU A 106 8.35 -5.24 3.18
CA LEU A 106 7.52 -5.58 2.03
C LEU A 106 8.18 -6.65 1.15
N ALA A 107 9.49 -6.55 0.93
CA ALA A 107 10.24 -7.53 0.17
C ALA A 107 10.30 -8.89 0.88
N ASP A 108 10.40 -8.92 2.22
CA ASP A 108 10.41 -10.17 2.99
C ASP A 108 9.10 -10.97 2.82
N ALA A 109 7.97 -10.29 2.61
CA ALA A 109 6.69 -10.93 2.33
C ALA A 109 6.63 -11.64 0.95
N LEU A 110 7.54 -11.35 0.03
CA LEU A 110 7.63 -12.05 -1.25
C LEU A 110 8.35 -13.42 -1.10
N PRO A 111 7.82 -14.52 -1.64
CA PRO A 111 8.44 -15.83 -1.50
C PRO A 111 9.64 -16.05 -2.46
N SER A 112 9.57 -15.55 -3.70
CA SER A 112 10.62 -15.78 -4.70
C SER A 112 11.81 -14.85 -4.48
N ARG A 113 13.01 -15.43 -4.37
CA ARG A 113 14.26 -14.67 -4.33
C ARG A 113 14.60 -14.05 -5.68
N GLU A 114 14.27 -14.72 -6.78
CA GLU A 114 14.50 -14.17 -8.12
C GLU A 114 13.65 -12.92 -8.35
N VAL A 115 12.38 -12.92 -7.96
CA VAL A 115 11.50 -11.75 -8.12
C VAL A 115 12.06 -10.53 -7.39
N LYS A 116 12.62 -10.71 -6.18
CA LYS A 116 13.20 -9.61 -5.38
C LYS A 116 14.44 -8.97 -6.03
N THR A 117 15.12 -9.67 -6.94
CA THR A 117 16.32 -9.12 -7.60
C THR A 117 16.01 -8.43 -8.91
N LEU A 118 14.80 -8.59 -9.45
CA LEU A 118 14.40 -7.94 -10.70
C LEU A 118 14.02 -6.48 -10.46
N PRO A 119 14.27 -5.60 -11.45
CA PRO A 119 13.76 -4.23 -11.41
C PRO A 119 12.24 -4.21 -11.56
N GLY A 120 11.58 -3.12 -11.18
CA GLY A 120 10.14 -2.99 -11.33
C GLY A 120 9.55 -1.73 -10.73
N ILE A 121 8.23 -1.75 -10.54
CA ILE A 121 7.50 -0.70 -9.83
C ILE A 121 6.87 -1.31 -8.57
N LEU A 122 7.20 -0.76 -7.40
CA LEU A 122 6.53 -1.07 -6.15
C LEU A 122 5.36 -0.10 -5.97
N ALA A 123 4.14 -0.62 -5.97
CA ALA A 123 2.93 0.13 -5.70
C ALA A 123 2.55 0.01 -4.23
N LEU A 124 2.64 1.12 -3.50
CA LEU A 124 2.10 1.25 -2.15
C LEU A 124 0.72 1.90 -2.24
N VAL A 125 -0.25 1.38 -1.50
CA VAL A 125 -1.62 1.89 -1.50
C VAL A 125 -2.03 2.31 -0.09
N PHE A 126 -2.73 3.44 -0.02
CA PHE A 126 -3.20 4.03 1.23
C PHE A 126 -4.65 4.50 1.07
N SER A 127 -5.47 4.24 2.07
CA SER A 127 -6.79 4.86 2.19
C SER A 127 -6.69 6.11 3.06
N VAL A 128 -7.55 7.09 2.78
CA VAL A 128 -7.78 8.24 3.65
C VAL A 128 -9.16 8.10 4.25
N GLU A 129 -9.21 7.96 5.57
CA GLU A 129 -10.46 7.85 6.31
C GLU A 129 -10.65 9.07 7.21
N THR A 130 -11.91 9.44 7.44
CA THR A 130 -12.25 10.54 8.36
C THR A 130 -12.77 9.96 9.67
N HIS A 131 -12.10 10.27 10.78
CA HIS A 131 -12.49 9.89 12.13
C HIS A 131 -12.53 11.16 12.98
N GLU A 132 -13.66 11.44 13.64
CA GLU A 132 -13.83 12.66 14.46
C GLU A 132 -13.49 13.97 13.72
N ASP A 133 -13.94 14.08 12.47
CA ASP A 133 -13.65 15.20 11.55
C ASP A 133 -12.16 15.39 11.17
N ILE A 134 -11.30 14.45 11.57
CA ILE A 134 -9.87 14.42 11.24
C ILE A 134 -9.64 13.36 10.16
N LYS A 135 -8.94 13.76 9.10
CA LYS A 135 -8.51 12.83 8.05
C LYS A 135 -7.25 12.09 8.48
N HIS A 136 -7.22 10.79 8.24
CA HIS A 136 -6.12 9.90 8.55
C HIS A 136 -5.72 9.13 7.30
N LEU A 137 -4.44 9.21 6.94
CA LEU A 137 -3.86 8.33 5.94
C LEU A 137 -3.54 6.98 6.59
N LEU A 138 -3.99 5.89 5.99
CA LEU A 138 -3.87 4.53 6.50
C LEU A 138 -3.21 3.65 5.43
N PRO A 139 -2.12 2.91 5.71
CA PRO A 139 -1.56 1.95 4.79
C PRO A 139 -2.55 0.81 4.62
N GLU A 140 -2.73 0.39 3.37
CA GLU A 140 -3.48 -0.82 3.10
C GLU A 140 -2.68 -2.05 3.50
N TRP A 141 -3.41 -3.13 3.80
CA TRP A 141 -2.83 -4.42 4.14
C TRP A 141 -2.10 -5.10 2.98
N THR A 142 -2.30 -4.61 1.75
CA THR A 142 -1.68 -5.12 0.54
C THR A 142 -0.87 -4.05 -0.18
N ALA A 143 0.16 -4.48 -0.89
CA ALA A 143 0.91 -3.70 -1.87
C ALA A 143 1.07 -4.54 -3.15
N ALA A 144 1.68 -4.01 -4.21
CA ALA A 144 1.98 -4.80 -5.40
C ALA A 144 3.38 -4.50 -5.93
N PHE A 145 4.05 -5.53 -6.45
CA PHE A 145 5.29 -5.37 -7.19
C PHE A 145 5.08 -5.78 -8.65
N TYR A 146 5.25 -4.81 -9.54
CA TYR A 146 5.17 -5.01 -10.98
C TYR A 146 6.57 -5.29 -11.53
N VAL A 147 6.86 -6.57 -11.74
CA VAL A 147 8.17 -7.01 -12.21
C VAL A 147 8.43 -6.43 -13.60
N GLN A 148 9.60 -5.83 -13.78
CA GLN A 148 10.02 -5.08 -14.98
C GLN A 148 9.11 -3.89 -15.33
N GLY A 149 8.25 -3.44 -14.40
CA GLY A 149 7.27 -2.37 -14.65
C GLY A 149 6.13 -2.80 -15.56
N LEU A 150 5.86 -4.11 -15.67
CA LEU A 150 4.85 -4.66 -16.56
C LEU A 150 3.56 -4.99 -15.79
N ALA A 151 2.44 -4.44 -16.25
CA ALA A 151 1.10 -4.71 -15.69
C ALA A 151 0.77 -6.21 -15.57
N ARG A 152 1.17 -6.98 -16.59
CA ARG A 152 1.00 -8.44 -16.63
C ARG A 152 1.80 -9.22 -15.58
N HIS A 153 2.84 -8.61 -15.00
CA HIS A 153 3.68 -9.24 -13.98
C HIS A 153 3.42 -8.64 -12.59
N CYS A 154 2.14 -8.47 -12.25
CA CYS A 154 1.70 -8.03 -10.94
C CYS A 154 1.89 -9.14 -9.91
N VAL A 155 2.74 -8.90 -8.90
CA VAL A 155 2.93 -9.77 -7.75
C VAL A 155 2.35 -9.07 -6.52
N PRO A 156 1.17 -9.49 -6.02
CA PRO A 156 0.61 -8.90 -4.80
C PRO A 156 1.49 -9.24 -3.60
N ILE A 157 1.62 -8.26 -2.71
CA ILE A 157 2.39 -8.34 -1.47
C ILE A 157 1.39 -8.25 -0.32
N LEU A 158 1.53 -9.17 0.63
CA LEU A 158 0.86 -9.09 1.93
C LEU A 158 1.69 -8.19 2.86
N ALA A 159 1.37 -6.90 2.87
CA ALA A 159 2.13 -5.89 3.60
C ALA A 159 1.85 -5.96 5.12
N LEU A 160 0.57 -6.09 5.50
CA LEU A 160 0.15 -6.17 6.90
C LEU A 160 -0.46 -7.55 7.15
N LYS A 161 0.24 -8.37 7.94
CA LYS A 161 -0.05 -9.81 8.13
C LYS A 161 -1.18 -10.06 9.12
N SER A 162 -1.51 -9.09 9.99
CA SER A 162 -2.63 -9.23 10.95
C SER A 162 -3.97 -9.53 10.29
N VAL A 163 -4.12 -9.14 9.02
CA VAL A 163 -5.32 -9.41 8.22
C VAL A 163 -5.61 -10.91 8.05
N LEU A 164 -4.60 -11.77 8.14
CA LEU A 164 -4.78 -13.23 8.07
C LEU A 164 -5.43 -13.83 9.31
N GLU A 165 -5.40 -13.11 10.44
CA GLU A 165 -6.10 -13.53 11.66
C GLU A 165 -7.62 -13.21 11.58
N ASP A 166 -8.03 -12.39 10.62
CA ASP A 166 -9.43 -12.11 10.34
C ASP A 166 -10.07 -13.22 9.50
N LYS A 167 -11.05 -13.91 10.09
CA LYS A 167 -11.78 -15.01 9.46
C LYS A 167 -12.49 -14.61 8.16
N ARG A 168 -12.75 -13.32 7.95
CA ARG A 168 -13.37 -12.78 6.72
C ARG A 168 -12.44 -12.83 5.51
N PHE A 169 -11.13 -12.95 5.71
CA PHE A 169 -10.13 -13.00 4.64
C PHE A 169 -9.93 -14.39 4.02
N GLY A 170 -10.66 -15.39 4.49
CA GLY A 170 -11.07 -16.55 3.68
C GLY A 170 -9.96 -17.27 2.92
N GLY A 171 -8.84 -17.63 3.56
CA GLY A 171 -7.85 -18.60 3.08
C GLY A 171 -6.98 -18.22 1.87
N ASP A 172 -7.56 -17.63 0.82
CA ASP A 172 -6.87 -17.16 -0.39
C ASP A 172 -6.78 -15.63 -0.41
N TRP A 173 -5.81 -15.12 0.35
CA TRP A 173 -5.56 -13.68 0.44
C TRP A 173 -5.11 -13.07 -0.91
N VAL A 174 -4.58 -13.88 -1.84
CA VAL A 174 -4.05 -13.39 -3.13
C VAL A 174 -5.20 -12.91 -4.01
N ALA A 175 -6.28 -13.69 -4.12
CA ALA A 175 -7.47 -13.28 -4.86
C ALA A 175 -8.10 -12.01 -4.27
N VAL A 176 -8.15 -11.90 -2.94
CA VAL A 176 -8.66 -10.71 -2.24
C VAL A 176 -7.75 -9.50 -2.45
N ALA A 177 -6.43 -9.70 -2.49
CA ALA A 177 -5.46 -8.64 -2.73
C ALA A 177 -5.60 -8.09 -4.14
N LEU A 178 -5.67 -8.97 -5.15
CA LEU A 178 -5.88 -8.58 -6.55
C LEU A 178 -7.18 -7.79 -6.73
N HIS A 179 -8.27 -8.25 -6.10
CA HIS A 179 -9.52 -7.49 -6.07
C HIS A 179 -9.36 -6.14 -5.37
N ARG A 180 -8.63 -6.08 -4.24
CA ARG A 180 -8.37 -4.82 -3.53
C ARG A 180 -7.55 -3.84 -4.37
N LEU A 181 -6.54 -4.31 -5.11
CA LEU A 181 -5.74 -3.47 -6.01
C LEU A 181 -6.61 -2.81 -7.09
N ALA A 182 -7.63 -3.50 -7.60
CA ALA A 182 -8.58 -2.91 -8.54
C ALA A 182 -9.35 -1.72 -7.92
N SER A 183 -9.60 -1.70 -6.60
CA SER A 183 -10.22 -0.55 -5.93
C SER A 183 -9.33 0.71 -5.89
N PHE A 184 -8.04 0.56 -6.22
CA PHE A 184 -7.05 1.62 -6.41
C PHE A 184 -6.71 1.83 -7.89
N ALA A 185 -7.53 1.30 -8.81
CA ALA A 185 -7.31 1.36 -10.26
C ALA A 185 -5.95 0.79 -10.71
N LEU A 186 -5.34 -0.09 -9.91
CA LEU A 186 -4.05 -0.70 -10.25
C LEU A 186 -4.23 -1.85 -11.26
N PRO A 187 -3.31 -2.02 -12.23
CA PRO A 187 -3.37 -3.12 -13.18
C PRO A 187 -3.27 -4.47 -12.44
N GLN A 188 -4.29 -5.31 -12.57
CA GLN A 188 -4.33 -6.59 -11.84
C GLN A 188 -5.00 -7.74 -12.61
N ALA A 189 -5.72 -7.42 -13.70
CA ALA A 189 -6.58 -8.37 -14.41
C ALA A 189 -5.87 -9.64 -14.89
N GLU A 190 -4.65 -9.52 -15.44
CA GLU A 190 -3.88 -10.67 -15.93
C GLU A 190 -3.39 -11.57 -14.77
N ALA A 191 -2.98 -10.97 -13.65
CA ALA A 191 -2.63 -11.73 -12.46
C ALA A 191 -3.85 -12.43 -11.84
N GLN A 192 -5.03 -11.79 -11.89
CA GLN A 192 -6.28 -12.41 -11.44
C GLN A 192 -6.68 -13.61 -12.29
N GLN A 193 -6.48 -13.53 -13.61
CA GLN A 193 -6.71 -14.66 -14.52
C GLN A 193 -5.72 -15.80 -14.23
N ALA A 194 -4.44 -15.49 -14.02
CA ALA A 194 -3.42 -16.49 -13.70
C ALA A 194 -3.63 -17.17 -12.34
N ALA A 195 -4.19 -16.45 -11.36
CA ALA A 195 -4.54 -16.99 -10.05
C ALA A 195 -5.81 -17.87 -10.06
N GLY A 196 -6.53 -17.97 -11.18
CA GLY A 196 -7.71 -18.83 -11.33
C GLY A 196 -9.01 -18.26 -10.72
N GLY A 197 -9.14 -16.92 -10.64
CA GLY A 197 -10.15 -16.25 -9.82
C GLY A 197 -11.62 -16.42 -10.25
N GLU A 198 -12.33 -17.37 -9.64
CA GLU A 198 -13.74 -17.17 -9.28
C GLU A 198 -13.80 -16.49 -7.89
N VAL A 199 -13.89 -15.17 -7.86
CA VAL A 199 -14.12 -14.44 -6.59
C VAL A 199 -15.60 -14.55 -6.24
N LYS A 200 -15.97 -15.46 -5.31
CA LYS A 200 -17.32 -15.46 -4.70
C LYS A 200 -17.44 -14.28 -3.75
N THR A 201 -17.90 -13.13 -4.24
CA THR A 201 -18.34 -12.01 -3.41
C THR A 201 -19.77 -12.26 -2.93
N THR A 202 -19.98 -12.44 -1.63
CA THR A 202 -21.29 -12.18 -1.02
C THR A 202 -21.49 -10.68 -0.96
N ARG A 203 -22.52 -10.19 -1.67
CA ARG A 203 -23.08 -8.84 -1.51
C ARG A 203 -23.68 -8.65 -0.13
#